data_AF-A0A4R6LRW5-F1
#
_entry.id   AF-A0A4R6LRW5-F1
#
_cell.length_a   1.000
_cell.length_b   1.000
_cell.length_c   1.000
_cell.angle_alpha   90.00
_cell.angle_beta   90.00
_cell.angle_gamma   90.00
#
_symmetry.space_group_name_H-M   'P 1'
#
loop_
_entity.id
_entity.type
_entity.pdbx_description
1 polymer ?
#
loop_
_entity_poly.entity_id
_entity_poly.type
_entity_poly.pdbx_seq_one_letter_code
_entity_poly.pdbx_strand_id
1 'polypeptide(L)'
;MIKKLDQKLFLKIYNFTQKRSRLAAAAVLITNFSSKFFSTIYFAAAVWLIYTNDAGLKQFVFAPAVVYSLAKIIPYLYNRKRPFADLKVQSLVEQRNDHSFPSTHSSSSFIIALAFLNLNLLAGLILLTAATATALSRVMVGVHYPLDIVGAVTIAFTVHFIVISFV
;
A
#
# COMPACT_ATOMS: atom_id res chain seq x y z
N MET A 1 -19.48 -16.01 0.38
CA MET A 1 -20.09 -14.70 0.71
C MET A 1 -19.09 -13.55 0.57
N ILE A 2 -17.93 -13.60 1.24
CA ILE A 2 -16.90 -12.54 1.26
C ILE A 2 -16.39 -12.14 -0.15
N LYS A 3 -16.06 -13.12 -1.01
CA LYS A 3 -15.59 -12.82 -2.40
C LYS A 3 -16.59 -11.99 -3.21
N LYS A 4 -17.89 -12.31 -3.12
CA LYS A 4 -18.95 -11.58 -3.84
C LYS A 4 -19.08 -10.14 -3.32
N LEU A 5 -18.96 -9.96 -2.00
CA LEU A 5 -18.98 -8.64 -1.38
C LEU A 5 -17.79 -7.79 -1.86
N ASP A 6 -16.59 -8.36 -1.85
CA ASP A 6 -15.36 -7.69 -2.29
C ASP A 6 -15.43 -7.24 -3.77
N GLN A 7 -15.93 -8.13 -4.65
CA GLN A 7 -16.19 -7.79 -6.06
C GLN A 7 -17.25 -6.69 -6.21
N LYS A 8 -18.32 -6.72 -5.41
CA LYS A 8 -19.38 -5.69 -5.43
C LYS A 8 -18.85 -4.32 -4.98
N LEU A 9 -18.06 -4.28 -3.90
CA LEU A 9 -17.43 -3.03 -3.45
C LEU A 9 -16.44 -2.52 -4.50
N PHE A 10 -15.61 -3.39 -5.06
CA PHE A 10 -14.69 -3.05 -6.15
C PHE A 10 -15.45 -2.38 -7.30
N LEU A 11 -16.49 -3.03 -7.85
CA LEU A 11 -17.25 -2.49 -8.97
C LEU A 11 -17.91 -1.15 -8.64
N LYS A 12 -18.39 -0.97 -7.40
CA LYS A 12 -18.97 0.31 -6.96
C LYS A 12 -17.94 1.44 -7.00
N ILE A 13 -16.74 1.22 -6.46
CA ILE A 13 -15.66 2.20 -6.44
C ILE A 13 -15.13 2.46 -7.85
N TYR A 14 -14.82 1.39 -8.59
CA TYR A 14 -14.29 1.46 -9.94
C TYR A 14 -15.24 2.19 -10.90
N ASN A 15 -16.53 1.83 -10.92
CA ASN A 15 -17.52 2.50 -11.79
C ASN A 15 -17.76 3.96 -11.39
N PHE A 16 -17.69 4.28 -10.09
CA PHE A 16 -17.77 5.65 -9.62
C PHE A 16 -16.59 6.50 -10.14
N THR A 17 -15.39 5.92 -10.18
CA THR A 17 -14.19 6.58 -10.68
C THR A 17 -14.21 6.73 -12.19
N GLN A 18 -14.58 5.69 -12.94
CA GLN A 18 -14.59 5.73 -14.41
C GLN A 18 -15.58 6.74 -14.98
N LYS A 19 -16.65 7.07 -14.25
CA LYS A 19 -17.58 8.14 -14.64
C LYS A 19 -16.99 9.55 -14.50
N ARG A 20 -15.80 9.71 -13.90
CA ARG A 20 -15.18 11.00 -13.57
C ARG A 20 -13.73 11.05 -14.05
N SER A 21 -13.50 11.62 -15.22
CA SER A 21 -12.18 11.70 -15.86
C SER A 21 -11.10 12.31 -14.96
N ARG A 22 -11.40 13.40 -14.24
CA ARG A 22 -10.46 14.04 -13.30
C ARG A 22 -10.06 13.11 -12.14
N LEU A 23 -11.03 12.35 -11.60
CA LEU A 23 -10.76 11.42 -10.50
C LEU A 23 -9.96 10.21 -10.98
N ALA A 24 -10.26 9.70 -12.17
CA ALA A 24 -9.48 8.64 -12.81
C ALA A 24 -8.04 9.09 -13.08
N ALA A 25 -7.84 10.28 -13.64
CA ALA A 25 -6.52 10.87 -13.87
C ALA A 25 -5.73 11.05 -12.56
N ALA A 26 -6.37 11.57 -11.51
CA ALA A 26 -5.76 11.70 -10.19
C ALA A 26 -5.36 10.33 -9.61
N ALA A 27 -6.22 9.31 -9.73
CA ALA A 27 -5.92 7.97 -9.26
C ALA A 27 -4.74 7.33 -10.01
N VAL A 28 -4.63 7.54 -11.33
CA VAL A 28 -3.48 7.10 -12.13
C VAL A 28 -2.21 7.82 -11.69
N LEU A 29 -2.27 9.14 -11.52
CA LEU A 29 -1.12 9.95 -11.09
C LEU A 29 -0.60 9.50 -9.72
N ILE A 30 -1.49 9.40 -8.73
CA ILE A 30 -1.15 8.92 -7.38
C ILE A 30 -0.53 7.53 -7.47
N THR A 31 -1.14 6.64 -8.25
CA THR A 31 -0.67 5.26 -8.40
C THR A 31 0.77 5.21 -8.94
N ASN A 32 1.06 5.93 -10.02
CA ASN A 32 2.36 5.90 -10.67
C ASN A 32 3.44 6.61 -9.86
N PHE A 33 3.09 7.65 -9.10
CA PHE A 33 4.05 8.44 -8.34
C PHE A 33 4.31 7.89 -6.92
N SER A 34 3.31 7.26 -6.29
CA SER A 34 3.35 6.84 -4.88
C SER A 34 4.59 6.04 -4.51
N SER A 35 4.98 5.04 -5.31
CA SER A 35 6.15 4.21 -5.00
C SER A 35 7.42 5.05 -4.88
N LYS A 36 7.65 5.98 -5.82
CA LYS A 36 8.82 6.87 -5.82
C LYS A 36 8.77 7.86 -4.66
N PHE A 37 7.59 8.42 -4.37
CA PHE A 37 7.38 9.32 -3.25
C PHE A 37 7.76 8.67 -1.91
N PHE A 38 7.16 7.53 -1.58
CA PHE A 38 7.40 6.84 -0.32
C PHE A 38 8.84 6.32 -0.22
N SER A 39 9.40 5.74 -1.29
CA SER A 39 10.78 5.24 -1.25
C SER A 39 11.80 6.37 -1.04
N THR A 40 11.60 7.52 -1.69
CA THR A 40 12.53 8.67 -1.58
C THR A 40 12.55 9.21 -0.15
N ILE A 41 11.37 9.44 0.43
CA ILE A 41 11.23 9.92 1.81
C ILE A 41 11.79 8.91 2.81
N TYR A 42 11.49 7.62 2.61
CA TYR A 42 12.00 6.55 3.46
C TYR A 42 13.54 6.48 3.47
N PHE A 43 14.18 6.44 2.30
CA PHE A 43 15.64 6.36 2.23
C PHE A 43 16.32 7.63 2.73
N ALA A 44 15.75 8.82 2.47
CA ALA A 44 16.27 10.07 3.01
C ALA A 44 16.23 10.09 4.55
N ALA A 45 15.12 9.65 5.15
CA ALA A 45 15.01 9.54 6.60
C ALA A 45 15.94 8.46 7.18
N ALA A 46 16.10 7.32 6.50
CA ALA A 46 17.06 6.30 6.93
C ALA A 46 18.50 6.85 6.97
N VAL A 47 18.92 7.59 5.94
CA VAL A 47 20.23 8.26 5.91
C VAL A 47 20.37 9.29 7.03
N TRP A 48 19.32 10.07 7.29
CA TRP A 48 19.29 11.04 8.38
C TRP A 48 19.45 10.37 9.77
N LEU A 49 18.73 9.27 10.01
CA LEU A 49 18.83 8.52 11.27
C LEU A 49 20.21 7.88 11.45
N ILE A 50 20.83 7.41 10.36
CA ILE A 50 22.23 6.93 10.38
C ILE A 50 23.18 8.08 10.75
N TYR A 51 23.03 9.25 10.12
CA TYR A 51 23.88 10.40 10.38
C TYR A 51 23.77 10.92 11.82
N THR A 52 22.57 10.86 12.40
CA THR A 52 22.28 11.31 13.77
C THR A 52 22.51 10.23 14.83
N ASN A 53 22.86 9.01 14.42
CA ASN A 53 23.00 7.83 15.30
C ASN A 53 21.75 7.59 16.18
N ASP A 54 20.58 7.75 15.58
CA ASP A 54 19.29 7.65 16.28
C ASP A 54 18.97 6.19 16.64
N ALA A 55 18.57 5.96 17.90
CA ALA A 55 18.26 4.63 18.41
C ALA A 55 17.07 3.96 17.69
N GLY A 56 16.17 4.75 17.11
CA GLY A 56 14.99 4.34 16.34
C GLY A 56 15.29 3.79 14.95
N LEU A 57 16.54 3.88 14.47
CA LEU A 57 16.95 3.41 13.14
C LEU A 57 16.61 1.93 12.91
N LYS A 58 16.80 1.08 13.93
CA LYS A 58 16.58 -0.37 13.82
C LYS A 58 15.12 -0.67 13.50
N GLN A 59 14.18 -0.10 14.25
CA GLN A 59 12.74 -0.29 14.03
C GLN A 59 12.31 0.34 12.70
N PHE A 60 12.86 1.52 12.39
CA PHE A 60 12.57 2.24 11.15
C PHE A 60 12.93 1.43 9.90
N VAL A 61 14.00 0.65 9.93
CA VAL A 61 14.44 -0.18 8.80
C VAL A 61 13.82 -1.57 8.82
N PHE A 62 13.76 -2.21 9.99
CA PHE A 62 13.38 -3.62 10.08
C PHE A 62 11.91 -3.85 9.75
N ALA A 63 10.98 -3.02 10.26
CA ALA A 63 9.55 -3.23 10.02
C ALA A 63 9.17 -3.09 8.54
N PRO A 64 9.60 -2.04 7.80
CA PRO A 64 9.37 -1.96 6.36
C PRO A 64 10.01 -3.10 5.55
N ALA A 65 11.20 -3.57 5.95
CA ALA A 65 11.86 -4.69 5.28
C ALA A 65 11.05 -5.99 5.40
N VAL A 66 10.52 -6.27 6.59
CA VAL A 66 9.65 -7.44 6.84
C VAL A 66 8.36 -7.32 6.01
N VAL A 67 7.66 -6.18 6.07
CA VAL A 67 6.40 -5.99 5.33
C VAL A 67 6.61 -6.07 3.82
N TYR A 68 7.68 -5.46 3.29
CA TYR A 68 8.00 -5.54 1.87
C TYR A 68 8.25 -6.99 1.44
N SER A 69 8.99 -7.75 2.25
CA SER A 69 9.26 -9.17 1.99
C SER A 69 7.98 -9.99 1.98
N LEU A 70 7.10 -9.82 2.98
CA LEU A 70 5.79 -10.47 3.02
C LEU A 70 4.93 -10.10 1.80
N ALA A 71 4.91 -8.82 1.42
CA ALA A 71 4.17 -8.34 0.26
C ALA A 71 4.73 -8.83 -1.08
N LYS A 72 5.95 -9.39 -1.10
CA LYS A 72 6.53 -10.08 -2.25
C LYS A 72 6.31 -11.58 -2.22
N ILE A 73 6.33 -12.21 -1.04
CA ILE A 73 6.22 -13.67 -0.89
C ILE A 73 4.76 -14.14 -0.93
N ILE A 74 3.87 -13.52 -0.16
CA ILE A 74 2.46 -13.93 -0.04
C ILE A 74 1.76 -14.05 -1.40
N PRO A 75 1.98 -13.13 -2.37
CA PRO A 75 1.31 -13.25 -3.66
C PRO A 75 1.65 -14.56 -4.40
N TYR A 76 2.84 -15.14 -4.22
CA TYR A 76 3.20 -16.42 -4.85
C TYR A 76 2.49 -17.61 -4.19
N LEU A 77 2.13 -17.49 -2.90
CA LEU A 77 1.43 -18.52 -2.16
C LEU A 77 -0.07 -18.52 -2.47
N TYR A 78 -0.68 -17.33 -2.61
CA TYR A 78 -2.13 -17.20 -2.78
C TYR A 78 -2.55 -17.00 -4.24
N ASN A 79 -1.67 -16.51 -5.10
CA ASN A 79 -1.83 -16.32 -6.55
C ASN A 79 -3.22 -15.80 -6.99
N ARG A 80 -3.72 -14.78 -6.27
CA ARG A 80 -5.03 -14.21 -6.52
C ARG A 80 -5.03 -13.42 -7.84
N LYS A 81 -6.00 -13.71 -8.73
CA LYS A 81 -6.24 -12.91 -9.94
C LYS A 81 -6.63 -11.48 -9.58
N ARG A 82 -6.23 -10.51 -10.42
CA ARG A 82 -6.62 -9.10 -10.28
C ARG A 82 -8.04 -8.84 -10.78
N PRO A 83 -8.70 -7.75 -10.31
CA PRO A 83 -10.06 -7.43 -10.72
C PRO A 83 -10.22 -7.29 -12.23
N PHE A 84 -9.31 -6.58 -12.91
CA PHE A 84 -9.39 -6.41 -14.37
C PHE A 84 -9.31 -7.74 -15.14
N ALA A 85 -8.53 -8.71 -14.65
CA ALA A 85 -8.40 -10.02 -15.28
C ALA A 85 -9.58 -10.96 -14.96
N ASP A 86 -10.06 -10.94 -13.71
CA ASP A 86 -11.14 -11.81 -13.19
C ASP A 86 -12.53 -11.32 -13.64
N LEU A 87 -12.78 -10.01 -13.61
CA LEU A 87 -14.06 -9.38 -13.91
C LEU A 87 -14.14 -8.78 -15.32
N LYS A 88 -13.07 -8.90 -16.12
CA LYS A 88 -12.98 -8.38 -17.50
C LYS A 88 -13.26 -6.87 -17.61
N VAL A 89 -12.87 -6.11 -16.57
CA VAL A 89 -12.87 -4.64 -16.63
C VAL A 89 -11.53 -4.13 -17.14
N GLN A 90 -11.47 -2.89 -17.62
CA GLN A 90 -10.23 -2.26 -18.06
C GLN A 90 -9.36 -1.86 -16.85
N SER A 91 -8.04 -2.05 -16.95
CA SER A 91 -7.09 -1.45 -16.01
C SER A 91 -6.68 -0.06 -16.51
N LEU A 92 -6.61 0.93 -15.61
CA LEU A 92 -6.13 2.28 -15.94
C LEU A 92 -4.60 2.41 -15.87
N VAL A 93 -3.91 1.38 -15.38
CA VAL A 93 -2.45 1.29 -15.31
C VAL A 93 -1.99 -0.11 -15.72
N GLU A 94 -0.77 -0.22 -16.23
CA GLU A 94 -0.20 -1.52 -16.57
C GLU A 94 0.10 -2.34 -15.31
N GLN A 95 -0.30 -3.60 -15.34
CA GLN A 95 -0.01 -4.54 -14.25
C GLN A 95 -0.17 -5.99 -14.70
N ARG A 96 0.57 -6.90 -14.07
CA ARG A 96 0.37 -8.35 -14.25
C ARG A 96 -1.04 -8.79 -13.86
N ASN A 97 -1.60 -9.79 -14.54
CA ASN A 97 -2.97 -10.28 -14.32
C ASN A 97 -3.21 -10.98 -12.97
N ASP A 98 -2.13 -11.36 -12.29
CA ASP A 98 -2.08 -12.20 -11.09
C ASP A 98 -1.49 -11.44 -9.88
N HIS A 99 -1.26 -12.16 -8.78
CA HIS A 99 -0.58 -11.63 -7.57
C HIS A 99 -1.25 -10.36 -7.02
N SER A 100 -2.58 -10.38 -6.85
CA SER A 100 -3.34 -9.23 -6.36
C SER A 100 -3.31 -9.05 -4.84
N PHE A 101 -3.11 -10.11 -4.06
CA PHE A 101 -3.12 -10.03 -2.59
C PHE A 101 -1.73 -10.32 -1.97
N PRO A 102 -1.28 -9.54 -0.99
CA PRO A 102 -1.75 -8.19 -0.63
C PRO A 102 -1.25 -7.14 -1.65
N SER A 103 -1.77 -5.91 -1.57
CA SER A 103 -1.23 -4.79 -2.35
C SER A 103 0.16 -4.38 -1.85
N THR A 104 1.21 -4.56 -2.68
CA THR A 104 2.58 -4.12 -2.32
C THR A 104 2.67 -2.61 -2.11
N HIS A 105 2.04 -1.80 -2.98
CA HIS A 105 2.05 -0.34 -2.84
C HIS A 105 1.44 0.10 -1.52
N SER A 106 0.29 -0.49 -1.17
CA SER A 106 -0.40 -0.18 0.10
C SER A 106 0.41 -0.70 1.29
N SER A 107 0.94 -1.93 1.23
CA SER A 107 1.73 -2.51 2.33
C SER A 107 2.93 -1.63 2.65
N SER A 108 3.71 -1.26 1.62
CA SER A 108 4.86 -0.38 1.75
C SER A 108 4.50 1.04 2.20
N SER A 109 3.46 1.65 1.65
CA SER A 109 3.09 3.02 2.03
C SER A 109 2.63 3.10 3.49
N PHE A 110 1.84 2.13 3.95
CA PHE A 110 1.35 2.11 5.33
C PHE A 110 2.48 1.82 6.32
N ILE A 111 3.36 0.85 6.07
CA ILE A 111 4.44 0.56 7.02
C ILE A 111 5.46 1.70 7.10
N ILE A 112 5.74 2.39 5.99
CA ILE A 112 6.59 3.59 6.00
C ILE A 112 5.91 4.69 6.81
N ALA A 113 4.63 4.95 6.59
CA ALA A 113 3.89 5.95 7.36
C ALA A 113 3.89 5.65 8.88
N LEU A 114 3.70 4.38 9.26
CA LEU A 114 3.79 3.92 10.64
C LEU A 114 5.21 4.08 11.21
N ALA A 115 6.25 3.81 10.44
CA ALA A 115 7.63 4.05 10.87
C ALA A 115 7.88 5.54 11.15
N PHE A 116 7.33 6.44 10.33
CA PHE A 116 7.40 7.89 10.57
C PHE A 116 6.58 8.34 11.77
N LEU A 117 5.46 7.70 12.10
CA LEU A 117 4.69 8.02 13.31
C LEU A 117 5.53 7.89 14.59
N ASN A 118 6.44 6.92 14.62
CA ASN A 118 7.35 6.72 15.75
C ASN A 118 8.43 7.82 15.86
N LEU A 119 8.81 8.44 14.73
CA LEU A 119 9.80 9.52 14.71
C LEU A 119 9.16 10.89 14.96
N ASN A 120 8.01 11.12 14.32
CA ASN A 120 7.30 12.37 14.38
C ASN A 120 5.81 12.16 14.05
N LEU A 121 4.95 12.46 15.03
CA LEU A 121 3.50 12.27 14.91
C LEU A 121 2.92 12.97 13.68
N LEU A 122 3.28 14.23 13.44
CA LEU A 122 2.71 15.01 12.33
C LEU A 122 3.13 14.43 10.97
N ALA A 123 4.41 14.14 10.79
CA ALA A 123 4.93 13.54 9.56
C ALA A 123 4.27 12.16 9.30
N GLY A 124 4.13 11.33 10.33
CA GLY A 124 3.46 10.05 10.23
C GLY A 124 1.98 10.16 9.85
N LEU A 125 1.23 11.11 10.42
CA LEU A 125 -0.18 11.35 10.06
C LEU A 125 -0.36 11.85 8.62
N ILE A 126 0.54 12.73 8.16
CA ILE A 126 0.57 13.18 6.76
C ILE A 126 0.82 11.99 5.83
N LEU A 127 1.80 11.15 6.16
CA LEU A 127 2.13 9.97 5.35
C LEU A 127 1.03 8.90 5.40
N LEU A 128 0.30 8.74 6.51
CA LEU A 128 -0.85 7.84 6.59
C LEU A 128 -2.00 8.32 5.69
N THR A 129 -2.21 9.63 5.60
CA THR A 129 -3.18 10.22 4.67
C THR A 129 -2.77 9.92 3.22
N ALA A 130 -1.49 10.11 2.88
CA ALA A 130 -0.95 9.78 1.57
C ALA A 130 -1.00 8.26 1.27
N ALA A 131 -0.79 7.41 2.29
CA ALA A 131 -0.87 5.95 2.17
C ALA A 131 -2.32 5.50 1.91
N THR A 132 -3.28 6.15 2.56
CA THR A 132 -4.72 5.93 2.34
C THR A 132 -5.12 6.36 0.92
N ALA A 133 -4.66 7.51 0.46
CA ALA A 133 -4.88 7.96 -0.92
C ALA A 133 -4.27 6.98 -1.94
N THR A 134 -3.07 6.48 -1.67
CA THR A 134 -2.42 5.43 -2.48
C THR A 134 -3.24 4.15 -2.50
N ALA A 135 -3.71 3.67 -1.36
CA ALA A 135 -4.52 2.46 -1.28
C ALA A 135 -5.86 2.59 -2.03
N LEU A 136 -6.54 3.72 -1.88
CA LEU A 136 -7.78 3.98 -2.63
C LEU A 136 -7.51 4.05 -4.14
N SER A 137 -6.43 4.72 -4.56
CA SER A 137 -6.09 4.83 -5.98
C SER A 137 -5.89 3.46 -6.63
N ARG A 138 -5.28 2.49 -5.92
CA ARG A 138 -5.10 1.11 -6.41
C ARG A 138 -6.40 0.38 -6.72
N VAL A 139 -7.47 0.63 -5.95
CA VAL A 139 -8.81 0.07 -6.23
C VAL A 139 -9.44 0.82 -7.40
N MET A 140 -9.33 2.16 -7.40
CA MET A 140 -9.88 3.03 -8.43
C MET A 140 -9.33 2.76 -9.84
N VAL A 141 -8.03 2.45 -9.96
CA VAL A 141 -7.39 2.13 -11.25
C VAL A 141 -7.63 0.69 -11.72
N GLY A 142 -8.36 -0.12 -10.97
CA GLY A 142 -8.80 -1.46 -11.41
C GLY A 142 -7.85 -2.61 -11.07
N VAL A 143 -6.77 -2.38 -10.32
CA VAL A 143 -5.69 -3.38 -10.13
C VAL A 143 -5.74 -4.14 -8.82
N HIS A 144 -6.52 -3.69 -7.83
CA HIS A 144 -6.68 -4.36 -6.54
C HIS A 144 -8.13 -4.35 -6.05
N TYR A 145 -8.50 -5.41 -5.35
CA TYR A 145 -9.75 -5.48 -4.59
C TYR A 145 -9.62 -4.77 -3.23
N PRO A 146 -10.74 -4.29 -2.65
CA PRO A 146 -10.75 -3.78 -1.27
C PRO A 146 -10.11 -4.71 -0.25
N LEU A 147 -10.31 -6.04 -0.33
CA LEU A 147 -9.64 -6.97 0.61
C LEU A 147 -8.13 -7.07 0.41
N ASP A 148 -7.60 -6.78 -0.79
CA ASP A 148 -6.15 -6.70 -1.01
C ASP A 148 -5.54 -5.51 -0.24
N ILE A 149 -6.32 -4.45 -0.07
CA ILE A 149 -5.97 -3.27 0.73
C ILE A 149 -6.09 -3.58 2.22
N VAL A 150 -7.20 -4.19 2.65
CA VAL A 150 -7.40 -4.57 4.05
C VAL A 150 -6.26 -5.48 4.51
N GLY A 151 -5.92 -6.51 3.72
CA GLY A 151 -4.79 -7.40 4.03
C GLY A 151 -3.46 -6.66 4.11
N ALA A 152 -3.19 -5.72 3.19
CA ALA A 152 -1.98 -4.90 3.23
C ALA A 152 -1.89 -4.05 4.51
N VAL A 153 -2.99 -3.39 4.90
CA VAL A 153 -3.07 -2.60 6.13
C VAL A 153 -2.89 -3.49 7.36
N THR A 154 -3.60 -4.62 7.43
CA THR A 154 -3.47 -5.57 8.54
C THR A 154 -2.04 -6.06 8.71
N ILE A 155 -1.37 -6.44 7.62
CA ILE A 155 0.04 -6.87 7.66
C ILE A 155 0.93 -5.74 8.17
N ALA A 156 0.78 -4.52 7.65
CA ALA A 156 1.60 -3.39 8.05
C ALA A 156 1.45 -3.07 9.55
N PHE A 157 0.22 -2.95 10.04
CA PHE A 157 -0.03 -2.67 11.45
C PHE A 157 0.45 -3.80 12.35
N THR A 158 0.19 -5.05 11.98
CA THR A 158 0.62 -6.23 12.78
C THR A 158 2.14 -6.27 12.91
N VAL A 159 2.87 -6.14 11.80
CA VAL A 159 4.34 -6.14 11.82
C VAL A 159 4.87 -4.95 12.60
N HIS A 160 4.28 -3.77 12.44
CA HIS A 160 4.66 -2.58 13.20
C HIS A 160 4.55 -2.82 14.71
N PHE A 161 3.38 -3.26 15.20
CA PHE A 161 3.17 -3.51 16.63
C PHE A 161 4.09 -4.61 17.19
N ILE A 162 4.34 -5.66 16.41
CA ILE A 162 5.30 -6.70 16.78
C ILE A 162 6.69 -6.09 16.92
N VAL A 163 7.20 -5.40 15.90
CA VAL A 163 8.58 -4.89 15.89
C VAL A 163 8.84 -3.86 16.99
N ILE A 164 7.89 -2.96 17.27
CA ILE A 164 8.05 -1.98 18.36
C ILE A 164 8.01 -2.62 19.75
N SER A 165 7.47 -3.85 19.89
CA SER A 165 7.38 -4.52 21.19
C SER A 165 8.67 -5.23 21.61
N PHE A 166 9.63 -5.40 20.70
CA PHE A 166 10.86 -6.17 20.93
C PHE A 166 12.12 -5.32 21.14
N VAL A 167 12.01 -3.99 21.19
CA VAL A 167 13.14 -3.05 21.29
C VAL A 167 12.78 -1.87 22.17
#